data_AF-A0A349HEV9-F1
#
_entry.id   AF-A0A349HEV9-F1
#
_cell.length_a   1.000
_cell.length_b   1.000
_cell.length_c   1.000
_cell.angle_alpha   90.00
_cell.angle_beta   90.00
_cell.angle_gamma   90.00
#
_symmetry.space_group_name_H-M   'P 1'
#
loop_
_entity.id
_entity.type
_entity.pdbx_description
1 polymer ?
#
loop_
_entity_poly.entity_id
_entity_poly.type
_entity_poly.pdbx_seq_one_letter_code
_entity_poly.pdbx_strand_id
1 'polypeptide(L)'
;MIDVNSMTHAEKIKAAADLAPYIVAEMHDNPTMIKPGTGVVVKTSIRIVDSGKISSHTHEELAAAEAALDSATTIAALKVAVKAVIKVFKMVIMGKKSVSDA
;
A
#
# COMPACT_ATOMS: atom_id res chain seq x y z
N MET A 1 6.79 -26.75 -4.14
CA MET A 1 5.55 -25.95 -4.10
C MET A 1 5.47 -25.35 -2.70
N ILE A 2 5.42 -24.02 -2.56
CA ILE A 2 5.35 -23.38 -1.23
C ILE A 2 3.91 -23.52 -0.76
N ASP A 3 3.66 -24.29 0.30
CA ASP A 3 2.34 -24.34 0.93
C ASP A 3 2.20 -23.16 1.88
N VAL A 4 1.45 -22.15 1.44
CA VAL A 4 1.22 -20.93 2.22
C VAL A 4 0.42 -21.23 3.49
N ASN A 5 -0.31 -22.35 3.56
CA ASN A 5 -1.12 -22.69 4.72
C ASN A 5 -0.28 -23.20 5.89
N SER A 6 0.91 -23.74 5.64
CA SER A 6 1.84 -24.20 6.69
C SER A 6 2.76 -23.09 7.22
N MET A 7 2.70 -21.88 6.66
CA MET A 7 3.54 -20.76 7.08
C MET A 7 3.00 -20.06 8.33
N THR A 8 3.89 -19.65 9.21
CA THR A 8 3.59 -18.73 10.32
C THR A 8 3.19 -17.35 9.79
N HIS A 9 2.55 -16.54 10.63
CA HIS A 9 2.15 -15.19 10.24
C HIS A 9 3.35 -14.31 9.84
N ALA A 10 4.49 -14.44 10.53
CA ALA A 10 5.70 -13.70 10.20
C ALA A 10 6.29 -14.11 8.83
N GLU A 11 6.29 -15.41 8.53
CA GLU A 11 6.75 -15.91 7.23
C GLU A 11 5.82 -15.48 6.09
N LYS A 12 4.51 -15.45 6.33
CA LYS A 12 3.53 -14.93 5.36
C LYS A 12 3.78 -13.45 5.05
N ILE A 13 4.08 -12.65 6.07
CA ILE A 13 4.42 -11.22 5.90
C ILE A 13 5.71 -11.08 5.09
N LYS A 14 6.74 -11.87 5.41
CA LYS A 14 8.02 -11.84 4.67
C LYS A 14 7.84 -12.24 3.21
N ALA A 15 7.14 -13.34 2.94
CA ALA A 15 6.87 -13.76 1.57
C ALA A 15 6.00 -12.76 0.81
N ALA A 16 5.04 -12.11 1.47
CA ALA A 16 4.26 -11.03 0.87
C ALA A 16 5.12 -9.81 0.52
N ALA A 17 6.07 -9.45 1.39
CA ALA A 17 7.02 -8.36 1.11
C ALA A 17 7.96 -8.71 -0.05
N ASP A 18 8.47 -9.95 -0.10
CA ASP A 18 9.35 -10.42 -1.17
C ASP A 18 8.63 -10.50 -2.52
N LEU A 19 7.33 -10.82 -2.52
CA LEU A 19 6.50 -10.90 -3.73
C LEU A 19 5.91 -9.54 -4.17
N ALA A 20 5.84 -8.56 -3.27
CA ALA A 20 5.20 -7.28 -3.55
C ALA A 20 5.76 -6.57 -4.80
N PRO A 21 7.09 -6.50 -5.05
CA PRO A 21 7.61 -5.87 -6.26
C PRO A 21 7.12 -6.54 -7.55
N TYR A 22 7.06 -7.88 -7.56
CA TYR A 22 6.61 -8.65 -8.71
C TYR A 22 5.10 -8.48 -8.97
N ILE A 23 4.30 -8.46 -7.91
CA ILE A 23 2.85 -8.22 -8.00
C ILE A 23 2.58 -6.81 -8.54
N VAL A 24 3.30 -5.81 -8.04
CA VAL A 24 3.15 -4.42 -8.49
C VAL A 24 3.56 -4.26 -9.95
N ALA A 25 4.66 -4.87 -10.37
CA ALA A 25 5.11 -4.85 -11.77
C ALA A 25 4.12 -5.55 -12.71
N GLU A 26 3.69 -6.77 -12.37
CA GLU A 26 2.72 -7.51 -13.18
C GLU A 26 1.39 -6.75 -13.31
N MET A 27 0.90 -6.16 -12.21
CA MET A 27 -0.33 -5.39 -12.26
C MET A 27 -0.18 -4.00 -12.92
N HIS A 28 1.04 -3.49 -13.08
CA HIS A 28 1.29 -2.30 -13.91
C HIS A 28 1.10 -2.64 -15.39
N ASP A 29 1.76 -3.71 -15.83
CA ASP A 29 1.81 -4.12 -17.24
C ASP A 29 0.50 -4.78 -17.67
N ASN A 30 -0.12 -5.54 -16.77
CA ASN A 30 -1.42 -6.17 -16.96
C ASN A 30 -2.37 -5.84 -15.80
N PRO A 31 -3.04 -4.68 -15.84
CA PRO A 31 -3.92 -4.20 -14.78
C PRO A 31 -5.27 -4.93 -14.83
N THR A 32 -5.30 -6.25 -14.76
CA THR A 32 -6.52 -7.04 -14.76
C THR A 32 -6.54 -8.04 -13.62
N MET A 33 -7.70 -8.21 -12.99
CA MET A 33 -7.88 -9.14 -11.88
C MET A 33 -9.21 -9.88 -12.05
N ILE A 34 -9.25 -11.17 -11.69
CA ILE A 34 -10.50 -11.93 -11.63
C ILE A 34 -11.21 -11.57 -10.33
N LYS A 35 -12.41 -10.99 -10.42
CA LYS A 35 -13.24 -10.67 -9.27
C LYS A 35 -13.60 -11.98 -8.53
N PRO A 36 -13.21 -12.12 -7.25
CA PRO A 36 -13.42 -13.35 -6.49
C PRO A 36 -14.88 -13.82 -6.53
N GLY A 37 -15.07 -15.12 -6.77
CA GLY A 37 -16.41 -15.76 -6.78
C GLY A 37 -17.28 -15.46 -7.99
N THR A 38 -16.80 -14.69 -8.99
CA THR A 38 -17.63 -14.29 -10.14
C THR A 38 -17.05 -14.65 -11.51
N GLY A 39 -15.77 -15.02 -11.60
CA GLY A 39 -15.09 -15.30 -12.88
C GLY A 39 -14.93 -14.09 -13.80
N VAL A 40 -15.38 -12.90 -13.38
CA VAL A 40 -15.33 -11.68 -14.17
C VAL A 40 -13.96 -11.04 -14.08
N VAL A 41 -13.33 -10.80 -15.22
CA VAL A 41 -12.07 -10.02 -15.30
C VAL A 41 -12.41 -8.53 -15.21
N VAL A 42 -11.81 -7.84 -14.25
CA VAL A 42 -11.95 -6.39 -14.04
C VAL A 42 -10.61 -5.69 -14.26
N LYS A 43 -10.63 -4.56 -14.98
CA LYS A 43 -9.45 -3.72 -15.14
C LYS A 43 -9.20 -2.93 -13.85
N THR A 44 -8.06 -3.13 -13.21
CA THR A 44 -7.68 -2.51 -11.95
C THR A 44 -6.64 -1.42 -12.21
N SER A 45 -7.00 -0.15 -12.03
CA SER A 45 -6.01 0.92 -12.13
C SER A 45 -5.16 0.94 -10.86
N ILE A 46 -3.95 0.42 -10.92
CA ILE A 46 -2.95 0.70 -9.88
C ILE A 46 -2.46 2.13 -10.06
N ARG A 47 -2.61 2.94 -9.01
CA ARG A 47 -1.89 4.19 -8.88
C ARG A 47 -0.56 3.87 -8.21
N ILE A 48 0.50 3.72 -9.00
CA ILE A 48 1.85 3.66 -8.46
C ILE A 48 2.26 5.08 -8.10
N VAL A 49 2.93 5.26 -6.97
CA VAL A 49 3.42 6.56 -6.49
C VAL A 49 4.15 7.31 -7.61
N ASP A 50 5.01 6.64 -8.38
CA ASP A 50 5.76 7.27 -9.47
C ASP A 50 5.06 7.27 -10.85
N SER A 51 3.82 6.80 -10.97
CA SER A 51 3.12 6.75 -12.27
C SER A 51 2.56 8.10 -12.75
N GLY A 52 2.79 9.19 -12.00
CA GLY A 52 2.16 10.51 -12.24
C GLY A 52 0.64 10.53 -12.00
N LYS A 53 0.03 9.40 -11.62
CA LYS A 53 -1.40 9.26 -11.28
C LYS A 53 -1.69 9.58 -9.81
N ILE A 54 -0.65 9.84 -9.03
CA ILE A 54 -0.74 10.29 -7.64
C ILE A 54 -0.47 11.79 -7.63
N SER A 55 -1.33 12.55 -6.94
CA SER A 55 -1.16 14.00 -6.85
C SER A 55 0.09 14.34 -6.04
N SER A 56 0.80 15.40 -6.39
CA SER A 56 1.94 15.94 -5.63
C SER A 56 1.63 16.10 -4.14
N HIS A 57 0.39 16.48 -3.81
CA HIS A 57 -0.09 16.55 -2.43
C HIS A 57 0.04 15.22 -1.65
N THR A 58 -0.24 14.09 -2.29
CA THR A 58 -0.14 12.77 -1.64
C THR A 58 1.33 12.34 -1.49
N HIS A 59 2.22 12.79 -2.39
CA HIS A 59 3.66 12.63 -2.18
C HIS A 59 4.17 13.45 -1.00
N GLU A 60 3.71 14.70 -0.87
CA GLU A 60 4.05 15.57 0.26
C GLU A 60 3.55 14.99 1.59
N GLU A 61 2.31 14.48 1.62
CA GLU A 61 1.76 13.79 2.80
C GLU A 61 2.57 12.54 3.17
N LEU A 62 3.05 11.77 2.19
CA LEU A 62 3.90 10.61 2.43
C LEU A 62 5.25 11.03 3.02
N ALA A 63 5.94 11.98 2.40
CA ALA A 63 7.23 12.47 2.84
C ALA A 63 7.17 13.07 4.25
N ALA A 64 6.09 13.80 4.57
CA ALA A 64 5.86 14.33 5.91
C ALA A 64 5.63 13.21 6.94
N ALA A 65 4.87 12.17 6.58
CA ALA A 65 4.63 11.03 7.46
C ALA A 65 5.89 10.19 7.71
N GLU A 66 6.74 10.03 6.69
CA GLU A 66 8.05 9.36 6.80
C GLU A 66 9.02 10.17 7.68
N ALA A 67 9.12 11.49 7.48
CA ALA A 67 9.93 12.35 8.33
C ALA A 67 9.46 12.33 9.81
N ALA A 68 8.14 12.27 10.04
CA ALA A 68 7.58 12.13 11.38
C ALA A 68 7.87 10.75 12.00
N LEU A 69 8.01 9.71 11.17
CA LEU A 69 8.38 8.36 11.61
C LEU A 69 9.85 8.31 12.04
N ASP A 70 10.74 8.88 11.22
CA ASP A 70 12.18 8.90 11.47
C ASP A 70 12.56 9.76 12.68
N SER A 71 11.78 10.82 12.95
CA SER A 71 11.98 11.72 14.10
C SER A 71 11.27 11.26 15.39
N ALA A 72 10.51 10.16 15.36
CA ALA A 72 9.74 9.70 16.51
C ALA A 72 10.64 9.10 17.61
N THR A 73 10.79 9.83 18.72
CA THR A 73 11.58 9.40 19.88
C THR A 73 10.76 8.71 20.98
N THR A 74 9.43 8.64 20.82
CA THR A 74 8.52 8.02 21.78
C THR A 74 7.57 7.02 21.11
N ILE A 75 7.11 6.01 21.86
CA ILE A 75 6.13 5.03 21.37
C ILE A 75 4.83 5.71 20.92
N ALA A 76 4.40 6.77 21.61
CA ALA A 76 3.21 7.53 21.25
C ALA A 76 3.39 8.24 19.89
N ALA A 77 4.53 8.92 19.69
CA ALA A 77 4.86 9.56 18.42
C ALA A 77 4.98 8.55 17.28
N LEU A 78 5.66 7.41 17.54
CA LEU A 78 5.80 6.33 16.56
C LEU A 78 4.43 5.79 16.11
N LYS A 79 3.50 5.58 17.05
CA LYS A 79 2.14 5.12 16.74
C LYS A 79 1.37 6.12 15.86
N VAL A 80 1.56 7.41 16.07
CA VAL A 80 0.94 8.47 15.25
C VAL A 80 1.55 8.49 13.85
N ALA A 81 2.88 8.48 13.74
CA ALA A 81 3.57 8.47 12.46
C ALA A 81 3.25 7.24 11.61
N VAL A 82 3.26 6.04 12.20
CA VAL A 82 2.86 4.80 11.51
C VAL A 82 1.42 4.88 11.00
N LYS A 83 0.49 5.43 11.79
CA LYS A 83 -0.89 5.63 11.34
C LYS A 83 -0.98 6.61 10.17
N ALA A 84 -0.17 7.67 10.15
CA ALA A 84 -0.12 8.63 9.05
C ALA A 84 0.38 7.96 7.76
N VAL A 85 1.47 7.19 7.82
CA VAL A 85 1.99 6.42 6.69
C VAL A 85 0.93 5.45 6.16
N ILE A 86 0.28 4.66 7.04
CA ILE A 86 -0.79 3.74 6.64
C ILE A 86 -1.98 4.47 6.00
N LYS A 87 -2.33 5.67 6.49
CA LYS A 87 -3.42 6.48 5.92
C LYS A 87 -3.08 6.85 4.47
N VAL A 88 -1.85 7.30 4.22
CA VAL A 88 -1.38 7.65 2.87
C VAL A 88 -1.39 6.43 1.95
N PHE A 89 -0.85 5.29 2.39
CA PHE A 89 -0.92 4.04 1.63
C PHE A 89 -2.34 3.62 1.27
N LYS A 90 -3.29 3.75 2.21
CA LYS A 90 -4.71 3.47 1.95
C LYS A 90 -5.30 4.41 0.89
N MET A 91 -4.93 5.69 0.87
CA MET A 91 -5.39 6.65 -0.15
C MET A 91 -4.85 6.29 -1.53
N VAL A 92 -3.57 5.91 -1.60
CA VAL A 92 -2.91 5.44 -2.82
C VAL A 92 -3.60 4.20 -3.38
N ILE A 93 -3.78 3.17 -2.55
CA ILE A 93 -4.34 1.87 -2.98
C ILE A 93 -5.83 1.96 -3.31
N MET A 94 -6.62 2.65 -2.48
CA MET A 94 -8.08 2.71 -2.64
C MET A 94 -8.54 3.86 -3.54
N GLY A 95 -7.62 4.75 -3.96
CA GLY A 95 -7.94 5.93 -4.77
C GLY A 95 -8.88 6.95 -4.11
N LYS A 96 -9.05 6.88 -2.79
CA LYS A 96 -9.88 7.82 -2.01
C LYS A 96 -9.07 9.06 -1.65
N LYS A 97 -9.64 10.26 -1.84
CA LYS A 97 -9.07 11.51 -1.32
C LYS A 97 -9.07 11.47 0.22
N SER A 98 -8.12 12.17 0.84
CA SER A 98 -8.17 12.44 2.28
C SER A 98 -9.51 13.11 2.58
N VAL A 99 -10.38 12.42 3.32
CA VAL A 99 -11.44 13.11 4.03
C VAL A 99 -10.71 13.83 5.14
N SER A 100 -10.59 15.15 5.00
CA SER A 100 -10.29 16.03 6.11
C SER A 100 -11.45 15.87 7.08
N ASP A 101 -11.21 15.23 8.22
CA ASP A 101 -12.10 15.37 9.37
C ASP A 101 -11.93 16.82 9.85
N ALA A 102 -12.80 17.69 9.33
CA ALA A 102 -13.03 19.04 9.83
C ALA A 102 -13.97 18.98 11.04
#